data_AF-A0A6C0HFV2-F1
#
_entry.id   AF-A0A6C0HFV2-F1
#
_cell.length_a   1.000
_cell.length_b   1.000
_cell.length_c   1.000
_cell.angle_alpha   90.00
_cell.angle_beta   90.00
_cell.angle_gamma   90.00
#
_symmetry.space_group_name_H-M   'P 1'
#
loop_
_entity.id
_entity.type
_entity.pdbx_description
1 polymer ?
#
loop_
_entity_poly.entity_id
_entity_poly.type
_entity_poly.pdbx_seq_one_letter_code
_entity_poly.pdbx_strand_id
1 'polypeptide(L)' 'MIRNILHNPRSEFFFSFLVGIGLSVMLFHRPIRWQKMLAMSPQDIEGQVVKADGRCVTYRVEDTACDLSPSK' A
#
# COMPACT_ATOMS: atom_id res chain seq x y z
N MET A 1 15.93 -32.62 -17.17
CA MET A 1 14.61 -32.17 -17.67
C MET A 1 14.57 -30.64 -17.87
N ILE A 2 14.85 -29.82 -16.86
CA ILE A 2 14.90 -28.34 -16.97
C ILE A 2 15.92 -27.84 -18.01
N ARG A 3 17.08 -28.51 -18.11
CA ARG A 3 18.15 -28.14 -19.04
C ARG A 3 17.74 -28.19 -20.52
N ASN A 4 16.83 -29.09 -20.90
CA ASN A 4 16.29 -29.18 -22.27
C ASN A 4 15.25 -28.10 -22.56
N ILE A 5 14.55 -27.63 -21.53
CA ILE A 5 13.57 -26.55 -21.66
C ILE A 5 14.32 -25.23 -21.84
N LEU A 6 15.37 -24.98 -21.07
CA LEU A 6 16.16 -23.74 -21.12
C LEU A 6 16.97 -23.58 -22.42
N HIS A 7 17.35 -24.69 -23.07
CA HIS A 7 18.06 -24.68 -24.34
C HIS A 7 17.15 -24.60 -25.57
N ASN A 8 15.83 -24.56 -25.37
CA ASN A 8 14.89 -24.41 -26.48
C ASN A 8 14.81 -22.93 -26.89
N PRO A 9 15.21 -22.57 -28.13
CA PRO A 9 15.22 -21.17 -28.58
C PRO A 9 13.82 -20.52 -28.57
N ARG A 10 12.75 -21.31 -28.61
CA ARG A 10 11.38 -20.80 -28.45
C ARG A 10 11.07 -20.34 -27.03
N SER A 11 11.77 -20.88 -26.03
CA SER A 11 11.56 -20.56 -24.61
C SER A 11 12.30 -19.28 -24.18
N GLU A 12 13.34 -18.89 -24.91
CA GLU A 12 14.18 -17.75 -24.58
C GLU A 12 13.38 -16.44 -24.47
N PHE A 13 12.48 -16.20 -25.43
CA PHE A 13 11.57 -15.05 -25.42
C PHE A 13 10.61 -15.05 -24.23
N PHE A 14 10.13 -16.22 -23.82
CA PHE A 14 9.22 -16.34 -22.69
C PHE A 14 9.94 -16.03 -21.37
N PHE A 15 11.16 -16.55 -21.20
CA PHE A 15 11.95 -16.29 -20.00
C PHE A 15 12.44 -14.84 -19.94
N SER A 16 12.86 -14.24 -21.06
CA SER A 16 13.26 -12.83 -21.09
C SER A 16 12.10 -11.90 -20.74
N PHE A 17 10.89 -12.22 -21.21
CA PHE A 17 9.67 -11.50 -20.83
C PHE A 17 9.37 -11.61 -19.33
N LEU A 18 9.42 -12.83 -18.76
CA LEU A 18 9.18 -13.03 -17.32
C LEU A 18 10.21 -12.31 -16.46
N VAL A 19 11.49 -12.34 -16.83
CA VAL A 19 12.55 -11.61 -16.13
C VAL A 19 12.31 -10.11 -16.24
N GLY A 20 11.94 -9.60 -17.42
CA GLY A 20 11.63 -8.19 -17.62
C GLY A 20 10.44 -7.71 -16.78
N ILE A 21 9.38 -8.50 -16.69
CA ILE A 21 8.24 -8.21 -15.81
C ILE A 21 8.65 -8.26 -14.35
N GLY A 22 9.39 -9.29 -13.94
CA GLY A 22 9.86 -9.44 -12.56
C GLY A 22 10.68 -8.24 -12.10
N LEU A 23 11.61 -7.77 -12.93
CA LEU A 23 12.40 -6.56 -12.69
C LEU A 23 11.53 -5.30 -12.64
N SER A 24 10.58 -5.16 -13.56
CA SER A 24 9.68 -4.00 -13.58
C SER A 24 8.84 -3.93 -12.32
N VAL A 25 8.28 -5.05 -11.85
CA VAL A 25 7.53 -5.10 -10.60
C VAL A 25 8.44 -4.77 -9.42
N MET A 26 9.67 -5.31 -9.36
CA MET A 26 10.59 -4.97 -8.27
C MET A 26 10.97 -3.48 -8.25
N LEU A 27 11.19 -2.85 -9.40
CA LEU A 27 11.57 -1.44 -9.48
C LEU A 27 10.38 -0.49 -9.25
N PHE A 28 9.19 -0.86 -9.70
CA PHE A 28 8.01 0.01 -9.70
C PHE A 28 6.93 -0.42 -8.70
N HIS A 29 7.19 -1.40 -7.84
CA HIS A 29 6.29 -1.68 -6.72
C HIS A 29 6.23 -0.44 -5.83
N ARG A 30 5.09 0.25 -5.86
CA ARG A 30 4.81 1.26 -4.85
C ARG A 30 4.34 0.54 -3.60
N PRO A 31 4.81 0.92 -2.41
CA PRO A 31 4.24 0.40 -1.18
C PRO A 31 2.77 0.76 -1.15
N ILE A 32 1.89 -0.24 -1.11
CA ILE A 32 0.45 -0.04 -0.88
C ILE A 32 0.33 0.42 0.57
N ARG A 33 0.13 1.73 0.76
CA ARG A 33 -0.12 2.29 2.10
C ARG A 33 -1.59 2.08 2.43
N TRP A 34 -1.85 1.16 3.34
CA TRP A 34 -3.16 1.03 3.97
C TRP A 34 -3.33 2.16 4.97
N GLN A 35 -4.20 3.12 4.67
CA GLN A 35 -4.59 4.16 5.62
C GLN A 35 -5.87 3.71 6.31
N LYS A 36 -5.85 3.69 7.65
CA LYS A 36 -7.08 3.55 8.43
C LYS A 36 -7.89 4.83 8.21
N MET A 37 -9.04 4.70 7.57
CA MET A 37 -10.01 5.78 7.45
C MET A 37 -11.09 5.62 8.52
N LEU A 38 -11.66 6.74 8.96
CA LEU A 38 -12.83 6.71 9.84
C LEU A 38 -14.02 6.09 9.09
N ALA A 39 -14.78 5.26 9.79
CA ALA A 39 -15.99 4.63 9.23
C ALA A 39 -17.17 5.61 9.08
N MET A 40 -17.06 6.80 9.66
CA MET A 40 -18.09 7.84 9.64
C MET A 40 -17.42 9.21 9.49
N SER A 41 -18.21 10.21 9.10
CA SER A 41 -17.67 11.54 8.83
C SER A 41 -17.15 12.20 10.12
N PRO A 42 -16.11 13.04 10.05
CA PRO A 42 -15.62 13.77 11.22
C PRO A 42 -16.70 14.63 11.89
N GLN A 43 -17.64 15.18 11.11
CA GLN A 43 -18.77 15.98 11.61
C GLN A 43 -19.71 15.17 12.51
N ASP A 44 -19.87 13.88 12.23
CA ASP A 44 -20.76 13.01 13.00
C ASP A 44 -20.14 12.55 14.33
N ILE A 45 -18.80 12.55 14.43
CA ILE A 45 -18.06 12.14 15.65
C ILE A 45 -17.70 13.33 16.53
N GLU A 46 -17.73 14.55 16.01
CA GLU A 46 -17.33 15.73 16.76
C GLU A 46 -18.12 15.85 18.07
N GLY A 47 -17.39 15.97 19.19
CA GLY A 47 -17.97 16.02 20.53
C GLY A 47 -18.27 14.66 21.19
N GLN A 48 -18.10 13.54 20.48
CA GLN A 48 -18.24 12.20 21.06
C GLN A 48 -16.91 11.68 21.62
N VAL A 49 -17.00 10.94 22.74
CA VAL A 49 -15.86 10.21 23.31
C VAL A 49 -15.88 8.78 22.77
N VAL A 50 -14.88 8.45 21.96
CA VAL A 50 -14.77 7.13 21.32
C VAL A 50 -13.56 6.39 21.91
N LYS A 51 -13.73 5.10 22.19
CA LYS A 51 -12.62 4.24 22.65
C LYS A 51 -11.84 3.71 21.46
N ALA A 52 -10.60 4.17 21.28
CA ALA A 52 -9.67 3.72 20.24
C ALA A 52 -8.33 3.30 20.87
N ASP A 53 -7.79 2.15 20.47
CA ASP A 53 -6.51 1.61 20.96
C ASP A 53 -6.37 1.61 22.50
N GLY A 54 -7.46 1.28 23.20
CA GLY A 54 -7.50 1.21 24.67
C GLY A 54 -7.60 2.57 25.37
N ARG A 55 -7.66 3.67 24.63
CA ARG A 55 -7.78 5.05 25.16
C ARG A 55 -9.11 5.67 24.73
N CYS A 56 -9.64 6.57 25.55
CA CYS A 56 -10.77 7.41 25.17
C CYS A 56 -10.23 8.64 24.44
N VAL A 57 -10.65 8.85 23.20
CA VAL A 57 -10.24 9.98 22.35
C VAL A 57 -11.46 10.76 21.91
N THR A 58 -11.29 12.07 21.78
CA THR A 58 -12.27 12.97 21.18
C THR A 58 -11.71 13.46 19.85
N TYR A 59 -12.49 13.35 18.79
CA TYR A 59 -12.08 13.84 17.47
C TYR A 59 -12.47 15.32 17.33
N ARG A 60 -11.58 16.09 16.74
CA ARG A 60 -11.79 17.51 16.40
C ARG A 60 -11.47 17.68 14.93
N VAL A 61 -12.38 18.32 14.20
CA VAL A 61 -12.15 18.62 12.79
C VAL A 61 -11.23 19.84 12.72
N GLU A 62 -10.12 19.71 12.00
CA GLU A 62 -9.20 20.80 11.73
C GLU A 62 -9.24 21.07 10.22
N ASP A 63 -9.49 22.31 9.82
CA ASP A 63 -9.53 22.72 8.40
C ASP A 63 -8.12 22.89 7.80
N THR A 64 -7.09 22.53 8.56
CA THR A 64 -5.69 22.67 8.15
C THR A 64 -5.26 21.44 7.36
N ALA A 65 -4.63 21.67 6.21
CA ALA A 65 -4.00 20.60 5.45
C ALA A 65 -2.88 19.98 6.30
N CYS A 66 -3.01 18.70 6.64
CA CYS A 66 -1.97 17.99 7.36
C CYS A 66 -0.74 17.83 6.45
N ASP A 67 0.42 18.31 6.89
CA ASP A 67 1.69 17.92 6.29
C ASP A 67 1.83 16.40 6.44
N LEU A 68 1.83 15.67 5.33
CA LEU A 68 2.01 14.21 5.26
C LEU A 68 3.45 13.79 5.63
N SER A 69 4.12 14.50 6.54
CA SER A 69 5.41 14.11 7.05
C SER A 69 5.23 12.91 7.97
N PRO A 70 6.00 11.81 7.77
CA PRO A 70 5.84 10.62 8.59
C PRO A 70 6.13 10.97 10.06
N SER A 71 5.15 10.67 10.93
CA SER A 71 5.32 10.74 12.38
C SER A 71 6.51 9.85 12.78
N LYS A 72 7.47 10.45 13.49
CA LYS A 72 8.73 9.84 13.94
C LYS A 72 8.51 8.87 15.10
#